data_AF-A0A242NH35-F1
#
_entry.id   AF-A0A242NH35-F1
#
_cell.length_a   1.000
_cell.length_b   1.000
_cell.length_c   1.000
_cell.angle_alpha   90.00
_cell.angle_beta   90.00
_cell.angle_gamma   90.00
#
_symmetry.space_group_name_H-M   'P 1'
#
loop_
_entity.id
_entity.type
_entity.pdbx_description
1 polymer ?
#
loop_
_entity_poly.entity_id
_entity_poly.type
_entity_poly.pdbx_seq_one_letter_code
_entity_poly.pdbx_strand_id
1 'polypeptide(L)'
;MDIKKVLEQHEIWIYSNGESGEQADLSYANLRNSNLSYINLSDAKLRYADLRDANLREANLSDADMRYADLRGAQLSNADLSWTNLRVASLNNANFRNADMRCVDLRGADLREANLRDANLLAALLIEADLRNTDLRGANLLHANLRNVKLKDTYLPESTFIISDEKCFISICGDEVRVDLRVHSVSEWRQFSKQDIVNMFGKNSFKLYSHILDLIDSYCGKGERPKWLKK
;
A
#
# COMPACT_ATOMS: atom_id res chain seq x y z
N MET A 1 -11.13 -7.11 -30.22
CA MET A 1 -11.79 -7.71 -29.04
C MET A 1 -13.09 -6.95 -28.82
N ASP A 2 -14.21 -7.65 -28.72
CA ASP A 2 -15.47 -7.02 -28.32
C ASP A 2 -15.54 -7.02 -26.79
N ILE A 3 -15.24 -5.87 -26.19
CA ILE A 3 -15.19 -5.76 -24.73
C ILE A 3 -16.55 -6.00 -24.09
N LYS A 4 -17.66 -5.60 -24.72
CA LYS A 4 -18.99 -5.78 -24.12
C LYS A 4 -19.29 -7.25 -23.92
N LYS A 5 -19.02 -8.05 -24.96
CA LYS A 5 -19.19 -9.50 -24.88
C LYS A 5 -18.32 -10.13 -23.80
N VAL A 6 -17.05 -9.71 -23.67
CA VAL A 6 -16.16 -10.21 -22.61
C VAL A 6 -16.72 -9.89 -21.22
N LEU A 7 -17.20 -8.66 -21.02
CA LEU A 7 -17.77 -8.23 -19.76
C LEU A 7 -19.07 -8.97 -19.42
N GLU A 8 -19.95 -9.19 -20.40
CA GLU A 8 -21.18 -9.98 -20.23
C GLU A 8 -20.87 -11.44 -19.84
N GLN A 9 -19.89 -12.07 -20.51
CA GLN A 9 -19.49 -13.43 -20.17
C GLN A 9 -18.83 -13.50 -18.78
N HIS A 10 -18.08 -12.47 -18.40
CA HIS A 10 -17.45 -12.40 -17.09
C HIS A 10 -18.46 -12.20 -15.97
N GLU A 11 -19.48 -11.38 -16.19
CA GLU A 11 -20.57 -11.21 -15.24
C GLU A 11 -21.29 -12.55 -14.98
N ILE A 12 -21.62 -13.30 -16.04
CA ILE A 12 -22.19 -14.66 -15.92
C ILE A 12 -21.24 -15.58 -15.14
N TRP A 13 -19.93 -15.48 -15.41
CA TRP A 13 -18.90 -16.26 -14.72
C TRP A 13 -18.84 -15.96 -13.22
N ILE A 14 -18.91 -14.69 -12.82
CA ILE A 14 -18.96 -14.31 -11.40
C ILE A 14 -20.23 -14.84 -10.74
N TYR A 15 -21.42 -14.61 -11.33
CA TYR A 15 -22.68 -15.03 -10.73
C TYR A 15 -22.84 -16.54 -10.59
N SER A 16 -22.24 -17.29 -11.51
CA SER A 16 -22.24 -18.75 -11.48
C SER A 16 -21.10 -19.36 -10.67
N ASN A 17 -20.27 -18.55 -10.01
CA ASN A 17 -19.05 -19.00 -9.32
C ASN A 17 -18.15 -19.85 -10.24
N GLY A 18 -18.07 -19.48 -11.52
CA GLY A 18 -17.27 -20.12 -12.54
C GLY A 18 -17.88 -21.34 -13.24
N GLU A 19 -19.13 -21.70 -12.96
CA GLU A 19 -19.81 -22.81 -13.62
C GLU A 19 -20.28 -22.50 -15.05
N SER A 20 -20.42 -21.23 -15.42
CA SER A 20 -20.89 -20.78 -16.73
C SER A 20 -20.26 -19.44 -17.12
N GLY A 21 -20.38 -19.01 -18.38
CA GLY A 21 -19.69 -17.80 -18.85
C GLY A 21 -18.17 -17.99 -18.93
N GLU A 22 -17.43 -16.89 -19.04
CA GLU A 22 -15.98 -16.92 -19.19
C GLU A 22 -15.33 -15.84 -18.32
N GLN A 23 -14.31 -16.20 -17.54
CA GLN A 23 -13.46 -15.24 -16.83
C GLN A 23 -12.89 -14.21 -17.84
N ALA A 24 -13.01 -12.92 -17.53
CA ALA A 24 -12.47 -11.88 -18.40
C ALA A 24 -10.95 -12.03 -18.56
N ASP A 25 -10.50 -12.31 -19.78
CA ASP A 25 -9.11 -12.13 -20.18
C ASP A 25 -8.99 -10.88 -21.06
N LEU A 26 -8.54 -9.81 -20.42
CA LEU A 26 -8.26 -8.50 -21.00
C LEU A 26 -6.75 -8.25 -21.04
N SER A 27 -5.93 -9.30 -20.95
CA SER A 27 -4.48 -9.17 -21.04
C SER A 27 -4.10 -8.55 -22.38
N TYR A 28 -3.17 -7.59 -22.37
CA TYR A 28 -2.73 -6.81 -23.54
C TYR A 28 -3.84 -5.96 -24.22
N ALA A 29 -5.04 -5.88 -23.63
CA ALA A 29 -6.11 -5.08 -24.21
C ALA A 29 -5.77 -3.58 -24.18
N ASN A 30 -6.16 -2.87 -25.24
CA ASN A 30 -6.19 -1.41 -25.22
C ASN A 30 -7.55 -0.94 -24.69
N LEU A 31 -7.53 -0.46 -23.45
CA LEU A 31 -8.66 0.04 -22.67
C LEU A 31 -8.47 1.52 -22.32
N ARG A 32 -7.59 2.21 -23.06
CA ARG A 32 -7.27 3.61 -22.82
C ARG A 32 -8.52 4.49 -22.94
N ASN A 33 -8.70 5.43 -22.02
CA ASN A 33 -9.86 6.32 -21.92
C ASN A 33 -11.23 5.59 -21.83
N SER A 34 -11.24 4.29 -21.56
CA SER A 34 -12.50 3.55 -21.48
C SER A 34 -13.27 3.92 -20.22
N ASN A 35 -14.61 3.83 -20.30
CA ASN A 35 -15.46 3.95 -19.12
C ASN A 35 -15.78 2.55 -18.59
N LEU A 36 -15.17 2.21 -17.47
CA LEU A 36 -15.30 0.95 -16.74
C LEU A 36 -15.72 1.23 -15.28
N SER A 37 -16.36 2.37 -15.00
CA SER A 37 -16.86 2.67 -13.66
C SER A 37 -17.95 1.68 -13.25
N TYR A 38 -18.00 1.32 -11.96
CA TYR A 38 -18.96 0.39 -11.37
C TYR A 38 -18.89 -1.05 -11.87
N ILE A 39 -17.93 -1.38 -12.74
CA ILE A 39 -17.86 -2.72 -13.30
C ILE A 39 -17.30 -3.72 -12.30
N ASN A 40 -17.78 -4.96 -12.37
CA ASN A 40 -17.15 -6.06 -11.67
C ASN A 40 -16.17 -6.79 -12.59
N LEU A 41 -14.88 -6.63 -12.28
CA LEU A 41 -13.73 -7.27 -12.90
C LEU A 41 -12.94 -8.08 -11.85
N SER A 42 -13.61 -8.54 -10.78
CA SER A 42 -12.96 -9.39 -9.79
C SER A 42 -12.40 -10.65 -10.44
N ASP A 43 -11.22 -11.08 -10.01
CA ASP A 43 -10.48 -12.20 -10.60
C ASP A 43 -10.07 -12.03 -12.08
N ALA A 44 -10.34 -10.90 -12.73
CA ALA A 44 -10.04 -10.73 -14.15
C ALA A 44 -8.52 -10.75 -14.44
N LYS A 45 -8.14 -11.18 -15.65
CA LYS A 45 -6.76 -11.11 -16.14
C LYS A 45 -6.59 -9.84 -16.95
N LEU A 46 -5.73 -8.95 -16.49
CA LEU A 46 -5.48 -7.62 -17.04
C LEU A 46 -3.96 -7.38 -17.23
N ARG A 47 -3.17 -8.45 -17.35
CA ARG A 47 -1.72 -8.35 -17.50
C ARG A 47 -1.37 -7.54 -18.73
N TYR A 48 -0.45 -6.59 -18.60
CA TYR A 48 -0.03 -5.72 -19.72
C TYR A 48 -1.17 -4.91 -20.38
N ALA A 49 -2.36 -4.81 -19.78
CA ALA A 49 -3.44 -4.00 -20.33
C ALA A 49 -3.07 -2.50 -20.30
N ASP A 50 -3.46 -1.77 -21.34
CA ASP A 50 -3.35 -0.32 -21.40
C ASP A 50 -4.66 0.30 -20.90
N LEU A 51 -4.65 0.74 -19.65
CA LEU A 51 -5.76 1.39 -18.93
C LEU A 51 -5.48 2.87 -18.68
N ARG A 52 -4.57 3.47 -19.46
CA ARG A 52 -4.25 4.89 -19.30
C ARG A 52 -5.51 5.73 -19.38
N ASP A 53 -5.63 6.69 -18.47
CA ASP A 53 -6.75 7.64 -18.43
C ASP A 53 -8.14 6.96 -18.35
N ALA A 54 -8.23 5.66 -18.03
CA ALA A 54 -9.50 4.94 -17.92
C ALA A 54 -10.27 5.37 -16.66
N ASN A 55 -11.60 5.37 -16.76
CA ASN A 55 -12.48 5.59 -15.61
C ASN A 55 -12.84 4.23 -14.98
N LEU A 56 -12.28 3.93 -13.82
CA LEU A 56 -12.49 2.72 -13.01
C LEU A 56 -13.07 3.07 -11.62
N ARG A 57 -13.73 4.23 -11.50
CA ARG A 57 -14.33 4.66 -10.23
C ARG A 57 -15.35 3.61 -9.77
N GLU A 58 -15.29 3.25 -8.49
CA GLU A 58 -16.20 2.26 -7.88
C GLU A 58 -16.20 0.89 -8.59
N ALA A 59 -15.19 0.59 -9.42
CA ALA A 59 -15.04 -0.74 -10.00
C ALA A 59 -14.59 -1.74 -8.93
N ASN A 60 -15.03 -2.99 -9.05
CA ASN A 60 -14.47 -4.10 -8.31
C ASN A 60 -13.37 -4.76 -9.15
N LEU A 61 -12.14 -4.71 -8.65
CA LEU A 61 -10.93 -5.32 -9.23
C LEU A 61 -10.29 -6.29 -8.22
N SER A 62 -11.04 -6.73 -7.19
CA SER A 62 -10.52 -7.62 -6.16
C SER A 62 -9.96 -8.88 -6.79
N ASP A 63 -8.82 -9.36 -6.28
CA ASP A 63 -8.14 -10.57 -6.77
C ASP A 63 -7.69 -10.54 -8.26
N ALA A 64 -7.87 -9.42 -8.97
CA ALA A 64 -7.48 -9.31 -10.38
C ALA A 64 -5.96 -9.36 -10.58
N ASP A 65 -5.53 -9.91 -11.72
CA ASP A 65 -4.11 -9.96 -12.10
C ASP A 65 -3.78 -8.85 -13.09
N MET A 66 -3.25 -7.76 -12.56
CA MET A 66 -2.94 -6.51 -13.28
C MET A 66 -1.42 -6.28 -13.40
N ARG A 67 -0.62 -7.35 -13.36
CA ARG A 67 0.84 -7.24 -13.47
C ARG A 67 1.24 -6.55 -14.77
N TYR A 68 2.20 -5.63 -14.67
CA TYR A 68 2.70 -4.84 -15.80
C TYR A 68 1.64 -3.99 -16.53
N ALA A 69 0.44 -3.83 -15.99
CA ALA A 69 -0.58 -2.97 -16.59
C ALA A 69 -0.16 -1.49 -16.54
N ASP A 70 -0.65 -0.72 -17.50
CA ASP A 70 -0.42 0.72 -17.59
C ASP A 70 -1.69 1.47 -17.21
N LEU A 71 -1.72 1.99 -15.98
CA LEU A 71 -2.84 2.74 -15.40
C LEU A 71 -2.50 4.22 -15.21
N ARG A 72 -1.53 4.77 -15.97
CA ARG A 72 -1.15 6.17 -15.81
C ARG A 72 -2.37 7.08 -16.01
N GLY A 73 -2.64 7.97 -15.06
CA GLY A 73 -3.80 8.87 -15.08
C GLY A 73 -5.17 8.23 -14.83
N ALA A 74 -5.25 6.92 -14.59
CA ALA A 74 -6.52 6.22 -14.38
C ALA A 74 -7.25 6.73 -13.13
N GLN A 75 -8.59 6.76 -13.20
CA GLN A 75 -9.45 7.18 -12.10
C GLN A 75 -10.01 5.97 -11.37
N LEU A 76 -9.51 5.68 -10.17
CA LEU A 76 -9.80 4.50 -9.35
C LEU A 76 -10.38 4.89 -7.97
N SER A 77 -10.95 6.08 -7.85
CA SER A 77 -11.49 6.52 -6.55
C SER A 77 -12.63 5.62 -6.09
N ASN A 78 -12.60 5.21 -4.83
CA ASN A 78 -13.52 4.25 -4.21
C ASN A 78 -13.57 2.86 -4.88
N ALA A 79 -12.60 2.50 -5.72
CA ALA A 79 -12.52 1.16 -6.29
C ALA A 79 -12.09 0.13 -5.23
N ASP A 80 -12.51 -1.13 -5.40
CA ASP A 80 -12.00 -2.26 -4.62
C ASP A 80 -10.85 -2.92 -5.40
N LEU A 81 -9.63 -2.81 -4.87
CA LEU A 81 -8.41 -3.48 -5.34
C LEU A 81 -7.84 -4.39 -4.25
N SER A 82 -8.69 -4.91 -3.35
CA SER A 82 -8.24 -5.84 -2.34
C SER A 82 -7.67 -7.09 -2.99
N TRP A 83 -6.51 -7.54 -2.51
CA TRP A 83 -5.79 -8.72 -3.04
C TRP A 83 -5.32 -8.64 -4.50
N THR A 84 -5.52 -7.51 -5.19
CA THR A 84 -5.10 -7.34 -6.59
C THR A 84 -3.58 -7.43 -6.73
N ASN A 85 -3.12 -8.04 -7.83
CA ASN A 85 -1.70 -8.10 -8.18
C ASN A 85 -1.31 -7.00 -9.17
N LEU A 86 -0.68 -5.93 -8.67
CA LEU A 86 -0.21 -4.77 -9.44
C LEU A 86 1.32 -4.71 -9.54
N ARG A 87 2.02 -5.85 -9.43
CA ARG A 87 3.48 -5.86 -9.50
C ARG A 87 3.97 -5.24 -10.80
N VAL A 88 4.93 -4.33 -10.68
CA VAL A 88 5.58 -3.63 -11.80
C VAL A 88 4.57 -2.87 -12.69
N ALA A 89 3.37 -2.55 -12.19
CA ALA A 89 2.40 -1.72 -12.90
C ALA A 89 2.85 -0.26 -12.95
N SER A 90 2.47 0.44 -14.02
CA SER A 90 2.66 1.90 -14.15
C SER A 90 1.41 2.62 -13.64
N LEU A 91 1.51 3.28 -12.49
CA LEU A 91 0.39 3.91 -11.78
C LEU A 91 0.60 5.44 -11.62
N ASN A 92 1.56 6.02 -12.35
CA ASN A 92 1.87 7.44 -12.24
C ASN A 92 0.62 8.30 -12.46
N ASN A 93 0.41 9.32 -11.63
CA ASN A 93 -0.75 10.22 -11.70
C ASN A 93 -2.14 9.54 -11.56
N ALA A 94 -2.21 8.27 -11.18
CA ALA A 94 -3.48 7.60 -10.95
C ALA A 94 -4.16 8.08 -9.65
N ASN A 95 -5.49 8.04 -9.62
CA ASN A 95 -6.29 8.50 -8.50
C ASN A 95 -6.96 7.32 -7.77
N PHE A 96 -6.41 6.92 -6.63
CA PHE A 96 -6.91 5.87 -5.74
C PHE A 96 -7.58 6.44 -4.48
N ARG A 97 -8.07 7.69 -4.52
CA ARG A 97 -8.70 8.30 -3.34
C ARG A 97 -9.81 7.41 -2.76
N ASN A 98 -9.74 7.12 -1.47
CA ASN A 98 -10.64 6.20 -0.73
C ASN A 98 -10.71 4.76 -1.29
N ALA A 99 -9.79 4.32 -2.14
CA ALA A 99 -9.82 2.95 -2.66
C ALA A 99 -9.54 1.93 -1.54
N ASP A 100 -10.18 0.77 -1.60
CA ASP A 100 -9.78 -0.38 -0.80
C ASP A 100 -8.62 -1.08 -1.50
N MET A 101 -7.44 -1.08 -0.90
CA MET A 101 -6.22 -1.67 -1.45
C MET A 101 -5.59 -2.63 -0.43
N ARG A 102 -6.42 -3.25 0.43
CA ARG A 102 -5.94 -4.20 1.44
C ARG A 102 -5.26 -5.38 0.78
N CYS A 103 -4.11 -5.77 1.32
CA CYS A 103 -3.32 -6.91 0.83
C CYS A 103 -2.90 -6.81 -0.66
N VAL A 104 -2.96 -5.62 -1.27
CA VAL A 104 -2.54 -5.41 -2.66
C VAL A 104 -1.04 -5.69 -2.83
N ASP A 105 -0.65 -6.25 -3.96
CA ASP A 105 0.75 -6.47 -4.31
C ASP A 105 1.26 -5.42 -5.30
N LEU A 106 1.97 -4.41 -4.78
CA LEU A 106 2.53 -3.29 -5.53
C LEU A 106 4.06 -3.39 -5.69
N ARG A 107 4.64 -4.59 -5.56
CA ARG A 107 6.10 -4.73 -5.62
C ARG A 107 6.67 -4.21 -6.95
N GLY A 108 7.60 -3.27 -6.86
CA GLY A 108 8.23 -2.61 -8.00
C GLY A 108 7.29 -1.73 -8.84
N ALA A 109 6.08 -1.44 -8.38
CA ALA A 109 5.14 -0.57 -9.08
C ALA A 109 5.57 0.91 -9.03
N ASP A 110 5.16 1.67 -10.04
CA ASP A 110 5.49 3.09 -10.17
C ASP A 110 4.27 3.96 -9.84
N LEU A 111 4.19 4.48 -8.62
CA LEU A 111 3.08 5.29 -8.09
C LEU A 111 3.40 6.79 -8.02
N ARG A 112 4.41 7.27 -8.76
CA ARG A 112 4.79 8.69 -8.67
C ARG A 112 3.62 9.60 -8.98
N GLU A 113 3.46 10.66 -8.17
CA GLU A 113 2.38 11.65 -8.33
C GLU A 113 0.96 11.06 -8.20
N ALA A 114 0.81 9.81 -7.76
CA ALA A 114 -0.50 9.20 -7.52
C ALA A 114 -1.18 9.81 -6.28
N ASN A 115 -2.51 9.80 -6.28
CA ASN A 115 -3.33 10.20 -5.15
C ASN A 115 -3.88 8.95 -4.45
N LEU A 116 -3.31 8.59 -3.30
CA LEU A 116 -3.80 7.53 -2.41
C LEU A 116 -4.41 8.10 -1.11
N ARG A 117 -4.87 9.35 -1.15
CA ARG A 117 -5.44 9.99 0.04
C ARG A 117 -6.65 9.19 0.53
N ASP A 118 -6.67 8.93 1.83
CA ASP A 118 -7.72 8.17 2.52
C ASP A 118 -7.88 6.70 2.01
N ALA A 119 -6.91 6.16 1.26
CA ALA A 119 -6.94 4.77 0.78
C ALA A 119 -6.58 3.76 1.87
N ASN A 120 -7.10 2.54 1.77
CA ASN A 120 -6.81 1.47 2.72
C ASN A 120 -5.70 0.54 2.20
N LEU A 121 -4.47 0.69 2.67
CA LEU A 121 -3.30 -0.12 2.28
C LEU A 121 -2.89 -1.13 3.37
N LEU A 122 -3.84 -1.57 4.21
CA LEU A 122 -3.57 -2.57 5.26
C LEU A 122 -2.88 -3.79 4.64
N ALA A 123 -1.73 -4.18 5.19
CA ALA A 123 -0.94 -5.32 4.74
C ALA A 123 -0.50 -5.30 3.26
N ALA A 124 -0.50 -4.12 2.60
CA ALA A 124 -0.04 -3.98 1.23
C ALA A 124 1.47 -4.31 1.08
N LEU A 125 1.85 -4.93 -0.04
CA LEU A 125 3.25 -5.22 -0.36
C LEU A 125 3.80 -4.17 -1.31
N LEU A 126 4.54 -3.19 -0.79
CA LEU A 126 5.09 -2.07 -1.56
C LEU A 126 6.59 -2.21 -1.85
N ILE A 127 7.20 -3.37 -1.64
CA ILE A 127 8.66 -3.55 -1.77
C ILE A 127 9.17 -3.01 -3.11
N GLU A 128 10.19 -2.13 -3.07
CA GLU A 128 10.81 -1.49 -4.25
C GLU A 128 9.88 -0.59 -5.09
N ALA A 129 8.67 -0.28 -4.60
CA ALA A 129 7.77 0.66 -5.27
C ALA A 129 8.32 2.10 -5.26
N ASP A 130 7.92 2.87 -6.27
CA ASP A 130 8.28 4.29 -6.40
C ASP A 130 7.09 5.17 -6.02
N LEU A 131 7.14 5.82 -4.85
CA LEU A 131 6.07 6.66 -4.29
C LEU A 131 6.46 8.15 -4.26
N ARG A 132 7.41 8.57 -5.10
CA ARG A 132 7.85 9.97 -5.09
C ARG A 132 6.70 10.90 -5.48
N ASN A 133 6.52 11.99 -4.74
CA ASN A 133 5.41 12.95 -4.92
C ASN A 133 4.00 12.35 -4.74
N THR A 134 3.86 11.15 -4.17
CA THR A 134 2.55 10.52 -3.93
C THR A 134 1.85 11.16 -2.71
N ASP A 135 0.53 11.32 -2.77
CA ASP A 135 -0.28 11.74 -1.62
C ASP A 135 -0.89 10.54 -0.89
N LEU A 136 -0.43 10.28 0.33
CA LEU A 136 -0.90 9.22 1.22
C LEU A 136 -1.61 9.77 2.47
N ARG A 137 -1.96 11.06 2.52
CA ARG A 137 -2.61 11.61 3.72
C ARG A 137 -3.89 10.84 4.05
N GLY A 138 -4.10 10.51 5.32
CA GLY A 138 -5.24 9.70 5.76
C GLY A 138 -5.22 8.24 5.33
N ALA A 139 -4.23 7.77 4.55
CA ALA A 139 -4.15 6.39 4.14
C ALA A 139 -3.80 5.46 5.30
N ASN A 140 -4.40 4.27 5.34
CA ASN A 140 -4.07 3.24 6.32
C ASN A 140 -2.91 2.38 5.83
N LEU A 141 -1.71 2.55 6.41
CA LEU A 141 -0.51 1.76 6.08
C LEU A 141 -0.20 0.67 7.11
N LEU A 142 -1.16 0.32 7.98
CA LEU A 142 -0.93 -0.69 9.01
C LEU A 142 -0.49 -2.00 8.34
N HIS A 143 0.61 -2.59 8.83
CA HIS A 143 1.18 -3.83 8.30
C HIS A 143 1.71 -3.78 6.86
N ALA A 144 1.69 -2.64 6.18
CA ALA A 144 2.27 -2.52 4.85
C ALA A 144 3.78 -2.76 4.87
N ASN A 145 4.30 -3.44 3.85
CA ASN A 145 5.73 -3.70 3.69
C ASN A 145 6.36 -2.66 2.78
N LEU A 146 7.05 -1.68 3.36
CA LEU A 146 7.70 -0.57 2.65
C LEU A 146 9.19 -0.78 2.37
N ARG A 147 9.69 -2.02 2.35
CA ARG A 147 11.13 -2.28 2.16
C ARG A 147 11.63 -1.72 0.82
N ASN A 148 12.68 -0.89 0.87
CA ASN A 148 13.29 -0.24 -0.30
C ASN A 148 12.31 0.64 -1.12
N VAL A 149 11.21 1.14 -0.53
CA VAL A 149 10.32 2.09 -1.19
C VAL A 149 11.00 3.45 -1.36
N LYS A 150 10.78 4.10 -2.50
CA LYS A 150 11.25 5.49 -2.73
C LYS A 150 10.18 6.47 -2.27
N LEU A 151 10.46 7.27 -1.24
CA LEU A 151 9.49 8.14 -0.55
C LEU A 151 9.83 9.63 -0.63
N LYS A 152 10.72 10.02 -1.56
CA LYS A 152 11.12 11.43 -1.69
C LYS A 152 9.90 12.27 -2.06
N ASP A 153 9.65 13.34 -1.31
CA ASP A 153 8.55 14.29 -1.52
C ASP A 153 7.14 13.65 -1.42
N THR A 154 7.01 12.47 -0.77
CA THR A 154 5.73 11.82 -0.49
C THR A 154 4.99 12.52 0.66
N TYR A 155 3.69 12.79 0.51
CA TYR A 155 2.85 13.29 1.60
C TYR A 155 2.32 12.12 2.44
N LEU A 156 3.00 11.81 3.53
CA LEU A 156 2.65 10.66 4.37
C LEU A 156 1.38 10.90 5.22
N PRO A 157 0.69 9.83 5.68
CA PRO A 157 -0.35 9.96 6.71
C PRO A 157 0.22 10.61 7.97
N GLU A 158 -0.62 11.36 8.71
CA GLU A 158 -0.22 12.09 9.93
C GLU A 158 0.48 11.20 10.98
N SER A 159 0.26 9.89 10.94
CA SER A 159 0.82 8.87 11.85
C SER A 159 2.02 8.06 11.30
N THR A 160 2.70 8.50 10.23
CA THR A 160 3.79 7.71 9.58
C THR A 160 5.19 8.34 9.72
N PHE A 161 6.15 7.60 10.28
CA PHE A 161 7.57 8.03 10.43
C PHE A 161 8.54 7.14 9.67
N ILE A 162 9.30 7.75 8.75
CA ILE A 162 10.44 7.13 8.08
C ILE A 162 11.69 7.90 8.50
N ILE A 163 12.67 7.24 9.12
CA ILE A 163 13.97 7.86 9.47
C ILE A 163 15.12 7.05 8.85
N SER A 164 16.10 7.81 8.33
CA SER A 164 17.17 7.41 7.40
C SER A 164 18.32 6.59 8.01
N ASP A 165 19.01 5.91 7.08
CA ASP A 165 20.39 5.38 7.07
C ASP A 165 20.76 4.14 7.88
N GLU A 166 19.89 3.65 8.76
CA GLU A 166 19.87 2.23 9.16
C GLU A 166 18.43 1.71 9.02
N LYS A 167 18.26 0.62 8.24
CA LYS A 167 16.96 0.14 7.74
C LYS A 167 16.07 -0.39 8.85
N CYS A 168 15.27 0.47 9.48
CA CYS A 168 14.19 0.06 10.36
C CYS A 168 12.88 0.73 9.98
N PHE A 169 11.85 -0.07 9.73
CA PHE A 169 10.50 0.42 9.44
C PHE A 169 9.79 0.77 10.74
N ILE A 170 9.39 2.01 10.97
CA ILE A 170 8.69 2.44 12.19
C ILE A 170 7.25 2.85 11.85
N SER A 171 6.26 2.35 12.58
CA SER A 171 4.86 2.80 12.46
C SER A 171 4.26 2.97 13.85
N ILE A 172 3.56 4.07 14.08
CA ILE A 172 2.87 4.36 15.35
C ILE A 172 1.38 4.46 15.06
N CYS A 173 0.56 3.61 15.69
CA CYS A 173 -0.89 3.58 15.52
C CYS A 173 -1.56 3.46 16.90
N GLY A 174 -2.12 4.56 17.40
CA GLY A 174 -2.67 4.61 18.76
C GLY A 174 -1.58 4.36 19.80
N ASP A 175 -1.74 3.32 20.61
CA ASP A 175 -0.74 2.90 21.61
C ASP A 175 0.27 1.88 21.05
N GLU A 176 0.14 1.42 19.81
CA GLU A 176 1.06 0.45 19.22
C GLU A 176 2.17 1.13 18.41
N VAL A 177 3.40 0.68 18.63
CA VAL A 177 4.59 1.10 17.89
C VAL A 177 5.27 -0.13 17.32
N ARG A 178 5.34 -0.17 15.99
CA ARG A 178 6.04 -1.18 15.23
C ARG A 178 7.42 -0.72 14.84
N VAL A 179 8.42 -1.58 15.00
CA VAL A 179 9.77 -1.43 14.45
C VAL A 179 10.18 -2.73 13.75
N ASP A 180 10.22 -2.70 12.42
CA ASP A 180 10.30 -3.87 11.54
C ASP A 180 9.18 -4.89 11.80
N LEU A 181 9.53 -6.10 12.27
CA LEU A 181 8.60 -7.17 12.61
C LEU A 181 8.13 -7.12 14.07
N ARG A 182 8.62 -6.17 14.87
CA ARG A 182 8.36 -6.09 16.31
C ARG A 182 7.27 -5.08 16.56
N VAL A 183 6.22 -5.49 17.25
CA VAL A 183 5.09 -4.64 17.62
C VAL A 183 5.03 -4.63 19.13
N HIS A 184 5.10 -3.44 19.71
CA HIS A 184 5.04 -3.24 21.16
C HIS A 184 4.26 -1.97 21.45
N SER A 185 3.69 -1.88 22.65
CA SER A 185 3.00 -0.68 23.07
C SER A 185 3.98 0.48 23.32
N VAL A 186 3.50 1.73 23.33
CA VAL A 186 4.30 2.90 23.73
C VAL A 186 4.90 2.70 25.12
N SER A 187 4.15 2.08 26.03
CA SER A 187 4.63 1.82 27.40
C SER A 187 5.74 0.77 27.44
N GLU A 188 5.66 -0.30 26.64
CA GLU A 188 6.74 -1.28 26.50
C GLU A 188 8.00 -0.66 25.91
N TRP A 189 7.85 0.14 24.84
CA TRP A 189 8.96 0.86 24.23
C TRP A 189 9.70 1.77 25.22
N ARG A 190 9.00 2.33 26.21
CA ARG A 190 9.59 3.16 27.25
C ARG A 190 10.24 2.39 28.40
N GLN A 191 10.07 1.07 28.44
CA GLN A 191 10.53 0.22 29.53
C GLN A 191 11.60 -0.77 29.11
N PHE A 192 11.89 -0.93 27.81
CA PHE A 192 12.90 -1.88 27.36
C PHE A 192 14.26 -1.63 28.01
N SER A 193 14.83 -2.73 28.52
CA SER A 193 16.16 -2.75 29.07
C SER A 193 17.20 -2.66 27.95
N LYS A 194 18.44 -2.31 28.32
CA LYS A 194 19.56 -2.34 27.38
C LYS A 194 19.71 -3.71 26.72
N GLN A 195 19.46 -4.80 27.46
CA GLN A 195 19.56 -6.15 26.93
C GLN A 195 18.44 -6.46 25.93
N ASP A 196 17.21 -5.98 26.17
CA ASP A 196 16.10 -6.17 25.24
C ASP A 196 16.41 -5.51 23.89
N ILE A 197 16.94 -4.30 23.91
CA ILE A 197 17.36 -3.57 22.69
C ILE A 197 18.48 -4.30 21.96
N VAL A 198 19.47 -4.84 22.68
CA VAL A 198 20.52 -5.66 22.08
C VAL A 198 19.97 -6.95 21.48
N ASN A 199 19.01 -7.59 22.15
CA ASN A 199 18.36 -8.81 21.66
C ASN A 199 17.51 -8.51 20.40
N MET A 200 16.85 -7.36 20.36
CA MET A 200 16.02 -6.95 19.24
C MET A 200 16.85 -6.50 18.04
N PHE A 201 17.80 -5.60 18.23
CA PHE A 201 18.43 -4.85 17.13
C PHE A 201 19.95 -5.01 17.08
N GLY A 202 20.54 -5.82 17.97
CA GLY A 202 21.98 -6.04 18.04
C GLY A 202 22.72 -4.99 18.87
N LYS A 203 24.03 -5.19 19.06
CA LYS A 203 24.86 -4.43 20.03
C LYS A 203 25.02 -2.93 19.75
N ASN A 204 24.72 -2.46 18.54
CA ASN A 204 24.96 -1.08 18.10
C ASN A 204 23.68 -0.24 17.91
N SER A 205 22.54 -0.76 18.35
CA SER A 205 21.20 -0.22 18.06
C SER A 205 20.72 0.88 19.00
N PHE A 206 21.56 1.37 19.92
CA PHE A 206 21.12 2.33 20.93
C PHE A 206 20.75 3.70 20.35
N LYS A 207 21.42 4.13 19.26
CA LYS A 207 21.08 5.37 18.55
C LYS A 207 19.71 5.26 17.88
N LEU A 208 19.46 4.14 17.21
CA LEU A 208 18.15 3.81 16.62
C LEU A 208 17.07 3.83 17.70
N TYR A 209 17.30 3.18 18.83
CA TYR A 209 16.35 3.16 19.94
C TYR A 209 16.06 4.55 20.51
N SER A 210 17.08 5.41 20.64
CA SER A 210 16.86 6.81 21.04
C SER A 210 15.95 7.54 20.04
N HIS A 211 16.20 7.38 18.73
CA HIS A 211 15.34 7.98 17.70
C HIS A 211 13.91 7.44 17.73
N ILE A 212 13.73 6.13 18.01
CA ILE A 212 12.39 5.55 18.20
C ILE A 212 11.67 6.26 19.36
N LEU A 213 12.34 6.49 20.49
CA LEU A 213 11.75 7.20 21.62
C LEU A 213 11.48 8.69 21.33
N ASP A 214 12.34 9.35 20.54
CA ASP A 214 12.12 10.72 20.08
C ASP A 214 10.87 10.83 19.21
N LEU A 215 10.68 9.87 18.30
CA LEU A 215 9.47 9.73 17.50
C LEU A 215 8.24 9.51 18.39
N ILE A 216 8.31 8.55 19.32
CA ILE A 216 7.21 8.28 20.26
C ILE A 216 6.83 9.53 21.05
N ASP A 217 7.80 10.27 21.58
CA ASP A 217 7.53 11.48 22.36
C ASP A 217 6.91 12.60 21.52
N SER A 218 7.29 12.72 20.24
CA SER A 218 6.69 13.68 19.31
C SER A 218 5.22 13.38 19.01
N TYR A 219 4.83 12.10 19.05
CA TYR A 219 3.50 11.65 18.61
C TYR A 219 2.55 11.33 19.75
N CYS A 220 3.03 10.62 20.75
CA CYS A 220 2.24 10.14 21.88
C CYS A 220 2.41 11.06 23.12
N GLY A 221 3.11 12.18 22.96
CA GLY A 221 3.48 13.10 24.03
C GLY A 221 4.65 12.58 24.86
N LYS A 222 5.40 13.48 25.50
CA LYS A 222 6.58 13.10 26.31
C LYS A 222 6.21 12.14 27.44
N GLY A 223 7.05 11.14 27.68
CA GLY A 223 6.91 10.24 28.82
C GLY A 223 8.23 9.84 29.45
N GLU A 224 8.15 8.96 30.45
CA GLU A 224 9.34 8.45 31.11
C GLU A 224 10.15 7.59 30.13
N ARG A 225 11.45 7.91 29.99
CA ARG A 225 12.40 7.12 29.19
C ARG A 225 13.24 6.22 30.09
N PRO A 226 13.75 5.08 29.59
CA PRO A 226 14.60 4.20 30.37
C PRO A 226 15.80 4.94 30.95
N LYS A 227 16.05 4.76 32.26
CA LYS A 227 17.12 5.48 32.97
C LYS A 227 18.51 5.25 32.36
N TRP A 228 18.73 4.11 31.71
CA TRP A 228 20.02 3.75 31.11
C TRP A 228 20.40 4.59 29.88
N LEU A 229 19.44 5.28 29.25
CA LEU A 229 19.68 6.22 28.15
C LEU A 229 20.18 7.59 28.63
N LYS A 230 20.01 7.93 29.92
CA LYS A 230 20.51 9.17 30.52
C LYS A 230 21.99 8.98 30.88
N LYS A 231 22.89 9.06 29.89
CA LYS A 231 24.35 9.16 30.10
C LYS A 231 24.99 10.08 29.08
#